data_AF-A0A6M2CHV7-F1
#
_entry.id   AF-A0A6M2CHV7-F1
#
_cell.length_a   1.000
_cell.length_b   1.000
_cell.length_c   1.000
_cell.angle_alpha   90.00
_cell.angle_beta   90.00
_cell.angle_gamma   90.00
#
_symmetry.space_group_name_H-M   'P 1'
#
loop_
_entity.id
_entity.type
_entity.pdbx_description
1 polymer ?
#
loop_
_entity_poly.entity_id
_entity_poly.type
_entity_poly.pdbx_seq_one_letter_code
_entity_poly.pdbx_strand_id
1 'polypeptide(L)'
;YGYQLREMFEHSVANYSYVNRKGQFLQVSGIKVVYNLTSPPNKRVRSVHILCTNCTVPVYKRLEDCDVYRVVTTDFVARGGDGFKKAENVTESGPLDLDVLKEYVTKMSPLKTPVEGRITIHGNITEDVQTKTTTERPRKSSLSRSRREKRE
;
A
#
# COMPACT_ATOMS: atom_id res chain seq x y z
N TYR A 1 4.25 -5.45 18.46
CA TYR A 1 4.16 -4.06 18.92
C TYR A 1 3.57 -3.17 17.84
N GLY A 2 2.93 -2.07 18.21
CA GLY A 2 2.21 -1.19 17.29
C GLY A 2 3.05 -0.61 16.15
N TYR A 3 4.35 -0.38 16.37
CA TYR A 3 5.21 0.11 15.30
C TYR A 3 5.27 -0.87 14.11
N GLN A 4 5.22 -2.19 14.36
CA GLN A 4 5.22 -3.20 13.30
C GLN A 4 3.94 -3.11 12.47
N LEU A 5 2.80 -2.84 13.11
CA LEU A 5 1.54 -2.63 12.40
C LEU A 5 1.58 -1.34 11.56
N ARG A 6 2.23 -0.29 12.06
CA ARG A 6 2.46 0.93 11.27
C ARG A 6 3.35 0.65 10.06
N GLU A 7 4.44 -0.10 10.23
CA GLU A 7 5.31 -0.52 9.13
C GLU A 7 4.57 -1.36 8.09
N MET A 8 3.66 -2.25 8.50
CA MET A 8 2.80 -2.99 7.57
C MET A 8 1.94 -2.04 6.74
N PHE A 9 1.34 -1.02 7.33
CA PHE A 9 0.56 -0.03 6.59
C PHE A 9 1.42 0.84 5.68
N GLU A 10 2.64 1.19 6.09
CA GLU A 10 3.60 1.88 5.23
C GLU A 10 3.97 1.05 3.99
N HIS A 11 4.30 -0.23 4.18
CA HIS A 11 4.60 -1.17 3.08
C HIS A 11 3.40 -1.31 2.14
N SER A 12 2.20 -1.39 2.70
CA SER A 12 0.96 -1.55 1.96
C SER A 12 0.74 -0.48 0.88
N VAL A 13 1.24 0.73 1.12
CA VAL A 13 1.14 1.85 0.18
C VAL A 13 2.48 2.32 -0.38
N ALA A 14 3.61 1.65 -0.09
CA ALA A 14 4.93 2.09 -0.50
C ALA A 14 5.06 2.28 -2.03
N ASN A 15 4.46 1.37 -2.80
CA ASN A 15 4.44 1.39 -4.26
C ASN A 15 3.03 1.62 -4.84
N TYR A 16 2.11 2.17 -4.04
CA TYR A 16 0.73 2.35 -4.48
C TYR A 16 0.62 3.44 -5.55
N SER A 17 -0.08 3.12 -6.64
CA SER A 17 -0.50 4.03 -7.71
C SER A 17 -1.93 3.68 -8.11
N TYR A 18 -2.71 4.67 -8.53
CA TYR A 18 -4.08 4.44 -9.04
C TYR A 18 -4.09 3.63 -10.34
N VAL A 19 -2.99 3.70 -11.10
CA VAL A 19 -2.80 3.00 -12.38
C VAL A 19 -2.24 1.59 -12.15
N ASN A 20 -1.20 1.49 -11.31
CA ASN A 20 -0.54 0.21 -11.01
C ASN A 20 -0.92 -0.28 -9.61
N ARG A 21 -2.00 -1.07 -9.55
CA ARG A 21 -2.54 -1.61 -8.30
C ARG A 21 -1.84 -2.92 -7.93
N LYS A 22 -0.69 -2.81 -7.24
CA LYS A 22 -0.02 -3.97 -6.65
C LYS A 22 -0.87 -4.60 -5.54
N GLY A 23 -0.70 -5.91 -5.32
CA GLY A 23 -1.44 -6.70 -4.32
C GLY A 23 -1.22 -6.30 -2.86
N GLN A 24 -0.23 -5.45 -2.59
CA GLN A 24 0.19 -5.01 -1.25
C GLN A 24 -0.87 -4.17 -0.51
N PHE A 25 -1.87 -3.62 -1.21
CA PHE A 25 -2.87 -2.74 -0.60
C PHE A 25 -3.81 -3.50 0.35
N LEU A 26 -3.75 -3.17 1.64
CA LEU A 26 -4.46 -3.89 2.70
C LEU A 26 -5.88 -3.35 2.86
N GLN A 27 -6.87 -4.24 2.69
CA GLN A 27 -8.22 -4.02 3.22
C GLN A 27 -8.22 -4.23 4.73
N VAL A 28 -9.10 -3.52 5.44
CA VAL A 28 -9.12 -3.54 6.91
C VAL A 28 -10.51 -3.64 7.49
N SER A 29 -10.58 -4.18 8.72
CA SER A 29 -11.75 -4.15 9.60
C SER A 29 -11.29 -3.76 11.01
N GLY A 30 -12.10 -2.99 11.74
CA GLY A 30 -11.71 -2.50 13.07
C GLY A 30 -10.55 -1.49 13.08
N ILE A 31 -10.12 -0.99 11.90
CA ILE A 31 -9.03 -0.02 11.76
C ILE A 31 -9.48 1.13 10.86
N LYS A 32 -9.05 2.35 11.20
CA LYS A 32 -9.14 3.55 10.36
C LYS A 32 -7.74 4.06 10.08
N VAL A 33 -7.34 4.06 8.81
CA VAL A 33 -6.01 4.53 8.38
C VAL A 33 -6.13 5.68 7.38
N VAL A 34 -5.29 6.69 7.58
CA VAL A 34 -5.19 7.86 6.71
C VAL A 34 -3.80 7.88 6.08
N TYR A 35 -3.76 7.91 4.76
CA TYR A 35 -2.54 7.97 3.97
C TYR A 35 -2.37 9.33 3.29
N ASN A 36 -1.13 9.71 3.05
CA ASN A 36 -0.75 10.83 2.19
C ASN A 36 0.30 10.38 1.17
N LEU A 37 -0.14 10.14 -0.06
CA LEU A 37 0.67 9.58 -1.14
C LEU A 37 1.70 10.56 -1.70
N THR A 38 1.56 11.87 -1.45
CA THR A 38 2.60 12.86 -1.81
C THR A 38 3.86 12.74 -0.95
N SER A 39 3.77 12.03 0.18
CA SER A 39 4.91 11.77 1.04
C SER A 39 5.80 10.68 0.41
N PRO A 40 7.12 10.70 0.70
CA PRO A 40 8.02 9.64 0.28
C PRO A 40 7.50 8.25 0.72
N PRO A 41 7.79 7.17 -0.04
CA PRO A 41 7.52 5.81 0.41
C PRO A 41 8.03 5.56 1.83
N ASN A 42 7.29 4.76 2.61
CA ASN A 42 7.52 4.51 4.03
C ASN A 42 7.34 5.71 4.98
N LYS A 43 6.76 6.82 4.48
CA LYS A 43 6.33 7.96 5.29
C LYS A 43 4.92 8.44 4.88
N ARG A 44 4.09 7.53 4.39
CA ARG A 44 2.77 7.82 3.82
C ARG A 44 1.66 7.69 4.85
N VAL A 45 1.85 6.98 5.95
CA VAL A 45 0.84 6.83 7.02
C VAL A 45 0.79 8.11 7.84
N ARG A 46 -0.35 8.82 7.80
CA ARG A 46 -0.58 9.99 8.67
C ARG A 46 -1.14 9.62 10.03
N SER A 47 -2.11 8.70 10.05
CA SER A 47 -2.71 8.25 11.30
C SER A 47 -3.29 6.86 11.14
N VAL A 48 -3.18 6.06 12.20
CA VAL A 48 -3.86 4.77 12.35
C VAL A 48 -4.66 4.83 13.64
N HIS A 49 -5.94 4.52 13.56
CA HIS A 49 -6.80 4.33 14.72
C HIS A 49 -7.34 2.90 14.73
N ILE A 50 -7.37 2.28 15.90
CA ILE A 50 -7.76 0.89 16.10
C ILE A 50 -8.95 0.86 17.04
N LEU A 51 -9.93 0.03 16.72
CA LEU A 51 -11.08 -0.22 17.57
C LEU A 51 -10.63 -0.93 18.85
N CYS A 52 -10.88 -0.35 20.01
CA CYS A 52 -10.45 -0.93 21.27
C CYS A 52 -11.19 -2.25 21.55
N THR A 53 -10.45 -3.22 22.11
CA THR A 53 -10.98 -4.50 22.56
C THR A 53 -11.17 -4.55 24.07
N ASN A 54 -10.33 -3.85 24.82
CA ASN A 54 -10.42 -3.73 26.28
C ASN A 54 -11.16 -2.45 26.69
N CYS A 55 -12.42 -2.34 26.29
CA CYS A 55 -13.29 -1.19 26.56
C CYS A 55 -14.76 -1.63 26.54
N THR A 56 -15.60 -1.03 27.39
CA THR A 56 -17.02 -1.39 27.49
C THR A 56 -17.80 -1.01 26.24
N VAL A 57 -17.47 0.13 25.63
CA VAL A 57 -18.04 0.59 24.36
C VAL A 57 -16.90 0.69 23.36
N PRO A 58 -16.97 -0.01 22.21
CA PRO A 58 -15.93 0.06 21.19
C PRO A 58 -15.74 1.48 20.67
N VAL A 59 -14.54 2.01 20.87
CA VAL A 59 -14.12 3.32 20.36
C VAL A 59 -12.79 3.20 19.63
N TYR A 60 -12.61 4.03 18.61
CA TYR A 60 -11.35 4.13 17.90
C TYR A 60 -10.33 4.91 18.73
N LYS A 61 -9.19 4.28 19.04
CA LYS A 61 -8.04 4.91 19.71
C LYS A 61 -6.87 4.98 18.76
N ARG A 62 -5.97 5.94 18.95
CA ARG A 62 -4.74 6.04 18.15
C ARG A 62 -3.88 4.79 18.37
N LEU A 63 -3.20 4.35 17.31
CA LEU A 63 -2.19 3.30 17.37
C LEU A 63 -0.97 3.80 18.16
N GLU A 64 -0.64 3.09 19.23
CA GLU A 64 0.52 3.34 20.07
C GLU A 64 1.65 2.34 19.74
N ASP A 65 2.87 2.84 19.54
CA ASP A 65 3.95 2.03 18.98
C ASP A 65 4.44 0.94 19.95
N CYS A 66 4.33 1.19 21.26
CA CYS A 66 4.75 0.28 22.33
C CYS A 66 3.66 -0.71 22.78
N ASP A 67 2.43 -0.58 22.28
CA ASP A 67 1.34 -1.48 22.65
C ASP A 67 1.36 -2.76 21.80
N VAL A 68 0.79 -3.84 22.34
CA VAL A 68 0.65 -5.12 21.63
C VAL A 68 -0.77 -5.24 21.09
N TYR A 69 -0.88 -5.48 19.78
CA TYR A 69 -2.14 -5.65 19.09
C TYR A 69 -2.24 -7.06 18.52
N ARG A 70 -3.40 -7.70 18.70
CA ARG A 70 -3.73 -8.96 18.03
C ARG A 70 -4.42 -8.65 16.71
N VAL A 71 -3.87 -9.16 15.62
CA VAL A 71 -4.36 -8.93 14.25
C VAL A 71 -4.73 -10.27 13.62
N VAL A 72 -5.89 -10.32 12.97
CA VAL A 72 -6.28 -11.44 12.11
C VAL A 72 -5.88 -11.08 10.68
N THR A 73 -5.13 -11.96 10.02
CA THR A 73 -4.67 -11.79 8.64
C THR A 73 -4.56 -13.14 7.95
N THR A 74 -4.30 -13.16 6.65
CA THR A 74 -4.11 -14.40 5.90
C THR A 74 -2.74 -15.00 6.18
N ASP A 75 -2.63 -16.32 6.08
CA ASP A 75 -1.36 -17.04 6.15
C ASP A 75 -0.33 -16.51 5.14
N PHE A 76 -0.78 -16.08 3.96
CA PHE A 76 0.07 -15.48 2.94
C PHE A 76 0.79 -14.22 3.45
N VAL A 77 0.05 -13.26 4.03
CA VAL A 77 0.65 -12.03 4.59
C VAL A 77 1.50 -12.35 5.82
N ALA A 78 1.01 -13.20 6.72
CA ALA A 78 1.74 -13.57 7.94
C ALA A 78 3.10 -14.24 7.65
N ARG A 79 3.19 -15.00 6.54
CA ARG A 79 4.44 -15.65 6.10
C ARG A 79 5.33 -14.77 5.22
N GLY A 80 4.94 -13.52 4.96
CA GLY A 80 5.73 -12.54 4.21
C GLY A 80 5.43 -12.46 2.71
N GLY A 81 4.27 -12.93 2.28
CA GLY A 81 3.75 -12.69 0.94
C GLY A 81 3.73 -11.20 0.60
N ASP A 82 3.79 -10.86 -0.70
CA ASP A 82 3.84 -9.47 -1.19
C ASP A 82 4.96 -8.58 -0.61
N GLY A 83 5.96 -9.19 0.02
CA GLY A 83 7.11 -8.52 0.64
C GLY A 83 6.82 -7.97 2.04
N PHE A 84 5.71 -8.37 2.68
CA PHE A 84 5.46 -8.03 4.08
C PHE A 84 6.53 -8.68 4.98
N LYS A 85 6.88 -8.00 6.08
CA LYS A 85 7.73 -8.62 7.10
C LYS A 85 6.99 -9.81 7.71
N LYS A 86 7.66 -10.96 7.78
CA LYS A 86 7.11 -12.17 8.40
C LYS A 86 6.70 -11.87 9.85
N ALA A 87 5.52 -12.34 10.24
CA ALA A 87 5.04 -12.20 11.61
C ALA A 87 6.01 -12.91 12.56
N GLU A 88 6.45 -12.20 13.59
CA GLU A 88 7.37 -12.75 14.59
C GLU A 88 6.67 -13.82 15.45
N ASN A 89 5.38 -13.64 15.72
CA ASN A 89 4.54 -14.57 16.47
C ASN A 89 3.24 -14.83 15.71
N VAL A 90 3.07 -16.05 15.21
CA VAL A 90 1.78 -16.56 14.72
C VAL A 90 1.18 -17.38 15.85
N THR A 91 0.16 -16.83 16.51
CA THR A 91 -0.44 -17.47 17.69
C THR A 91 -1.33 -18.65 17.34
N GLU A 92 -2.01 -18.62 16.20
CA GLU A 92 -2.99 -19.64 15.80
C GLU A 92 -3.16 -19.63 14.27
N SER A 93 -3.17 -20.80 13.65
CA SER A 93 -3.58 -20.96 12.24
C SER A 93 -5.10 -21.05 12.19
N GLY A 94 -5.72 -20.17 11.40
CA GLY A 94 -7.16 -20.14 11.24
C GLY A 94 -7.70 -21.24 10.30
N PRO A 95 -9.03 -21.36 10.20
CA PRO A 95 -9.70 -22.20 9.21
C PRO A 95 -9.47 -21.69 7.78
N LEU A 96 -9.92 -22.48 6.79
CA LEU A 96 -9.87 -22.08 5.38
C LEU A 96 -10.63 -20.76 5.16
N ASP A 97 -10.02 -19.83 4.44
CA ASP A 97 -10.55 -18.50 4.15
C ASP A 97 -11.93 -18.54 3.47
N LEU A 98 -12.10 -19.47 2.52
CA LEU A 98 -13.37 -19.70 1.83
C LEU A 98 -14.48 -20.15 2.77
N ASP A 99 -14.17 -20.98 3.77
CA ASP A 99 -15.16 -21.47 4.73
C ASP A 99 -15.63 -20.34 5.66
N VAL A 100 -14.70 -19.51 6.15
CA VAL A 100 -15.03 -18.32 6.94
C VAL A 100 -15.91 -17.36 6.16
N LEU A 101 -15.56 -17.11 4.89
CA LEU A 101 -16.35 -16.24 4.03
C LEU A 101 -17.74 -16.81 3.80
N LYS A 102 -17.85 -18.10 3.46
CA LYS A 102 -19.12 -18.79 3.24
C LYS A 102 -20.02 -18.70 4.46
N GLU A 103 -19.50 -19.02 5.64
CA GLU A 103 -20.26 -18.96 6.90
C GLU A 103 -20.77 -17.54 7.17
N TYR A 104 -19.90 -16.54 7.00
CA TYR A 104 -20.28 -15.14 7.18
C TYR A 104 -21.39 -14.72 6.21
N VAL A 105 -21.25 -15.04 4.92
CA VAL A 105 -22.25 -14.68 3.90
C VAL A 105 -23.58 -15.36 4.19
N THR A 106 -23.59 -16.66 4.52
CA THR A 106 -24.82 -17.38 4.85
C THR A 106 -25.52 -16.77 6.07
N LYS A 107 -24.78 -16.40 7.11
CA LYS A 107 -25.34 -15.84 8.35
C LYS A 107 -25.84 -14.40 8.21
N MET A 108 -25.17 -13.59 7.38
CA MET A 108 -25.40 -12.15 7.29
C MET A 108 -26.22 -11.75 6.05
N SER A 109 -26.74 -12.70 5.28
CA SER A 109 -27.51 -12.43 4.07
C SER A 109 -28.89 -11.84 4.38
N PRO A 110 -29.36 -10.83 3.61
CA PRO A 110 -28.67 -10.18 2.49
C PRO A 110 -27.59 -9.18 2.98
N LEU A 111 -26.42 -9.22 2.34
CA LEU A 111 -25.31 -8.35 2.70
C LEU A 111 -25.61 -6.88 2.33
N LYS A 112 -25.50 -5.99 3.32
CA LYS A 112 -25.58 -4.54 3.13
C LYS A 112 -24.39 -3.89 3.83
N THR A 113 -23.27 -3.74 3.12
CA THR A 113 -22.03 -3.17 3.67
C THR A 113 -21.77 -1.77 3.10
N PRO A 114 -21.84 -0.70 3.92
CA PRO A 114 -21.54 0.64 3.45
C PRO A 114 -20.03 0.89 3.32
N VAL A 115 -19.66 1.97 2.64
CA VAL A 115 -18.30 2.52 2.70
C VAL A 115 -18.16 3.33 4.00
N GLU A 116 -17.46 2.78 4.98
CA GLU A 116 -17.39 3.32 6.34
C GLU A 116 -16.22 4.30 6.59
N GLY A 117 -15.46 4.65 5.54
CA GLY A 117 -14.29 5.52 5.69
C GLY A 117 -13.13 4.87 6.48
N ARG A 118 -12.97 3.54 6.36
CA ARG A 118 -11.87 2.79 7.01
C ARG A 118 -10.50 3.17 6.45
N ILE A 119 -10.44 3.54 5.18
CA ILE A 119 -9.21 3.97 4.51
C ILE A 119 -9.47 5.31 3.86
N THR A 120 -8.66 6.31 4.19
CA THR A 120 -8.67 7.63 3.56
C THR A 120 -7.32 7.88 2.91
N ILE A 121 -7.31 8.29 1.65
CA ILE A 121 -6.09 8.52 0.88
C ILE A 121 -6.08 9.98 0.42
N HIS A 122 -5.01 10.69 0.72
CA HIS A 122 -4.75 12.04 0.25
C HIS A 122 -3.63 12.05 -0.80
N GLY A 123 -3.76 12.95 -1.78
CA GLY A 123 -2.79 13.14 -2.86
C GLY A 123 -3.06 12.23 -4.05
N ASN A 124 -3.17 12.82 -5.24
CA ASN A 124 -3.20 12.07 -6.49
C ASN A 124 -1.76 11.94 -6.99
N ILE A 125 -1.21 10.73 -6.98
CA ILE A 125 -0.05 10.41 -7.81
C ILE A 125 -0.60 10.14 -9.22
N THR A 126 -0.79 11.20 -10.00
CA THR A 126 -0.77 11.08 -11.47
C THR A 126 0.70 10.92 -11.84
N GLU A 127 1.07 9.84 -12.51
CA GLU A 127 2.45 9.65 -12.95
C GLU A 127 2.86 10.80 -13.87
N ASP A 128 3.65 11.73 -13.34
CA ASP A 128 4.47 12.66 -14.11
C ASP A 128 5.56 13.27 -13.21
N VAL A 129 6.55 12.46 -12.82
CA VAL A 129 7.84 12.95 -12.28
C VAL A 129 8.98 12.16 -12.91
N GLN A 130 9.34 12.58 -14.12
CA GLN A 130 10.68 12.58 -14.73
C GLN A 130 11.60 11.36 -14.56
N THR A 131 11.66 10.53 -15.60
CA THR A 131 12.96 10.15 -16.19
C THR A 131 13.36 11.18 -17.25
N LYS A 132 13.72 12.39 -16.79
CA LYS A 132 14.52 13.34 -17.59
C LYS A 132 15.81 13.60 -16.84
N THR A 133 16.67 12.60 -16.78
CA THR A 133 18.09 12.78 -16.56
C THR A 133 18.78 12.82 -17.93
N THR A 134 19.21 14.02 -18.25
CA THR A 134 20.05 14.48 -19.34
C THR A 134 21.04 13.45 -19.89
N THR A 135 20.96 13.17 -21.19
CA THR A 135 22.15 12.94 -22.02
C THR A 135 21.87 13.54 -23.40
N GLU A 136 22.06 14.86 -23.51
CA GLU A 136 22.16 15.50 -24.83
C GLU A 136 23.40 14.96 -25.53
N ARG A 137 23.18 14.16 -26.57
CA ARG A 137 24.20 13.82 -27.57
C ARG A 137 24.22 14.95 -28.61
N PRO A 138 25.38 15.54 -28.97
CA PRO A 138 25.39 16.64 -29.93
C PRO A 138 24.95 16.16 -31.32
N ARG A 139 23.95 16.84 -31.89
CA ARG A 139 23.55 16.73 -33.30
C ARG A 139 24.69 17.21 -34.19
N LYS A 140 25.28 16.33 -35.01
CA LYS A 140 26.03 16.76 -36.19
C LYS A 140 25.05 17.08 -37.32
N SER A 141 25.02 18.34 -37.74
CA SER A 141 24.33 18.81 -38.94
C SER A 141 25.33 19.42 -39.92
N SER A 142 25.34 18.94 -41.17
CA SER A 142 25.53 19.72 -42.42
C SER A 142 25.82 18.74 -43.55
N LEU A 143 24.84 18.48 -44.42
CA LEU A 143 24.68 19.09 -45.75
C LEU A 143 25.80 18.77 -46.76
N SER A 144 25.39 18.03 -47.78
CA SER A 144 26.04 17.76 -49.05
C SER A 144 26.44 19.02 -49.82
N ARG A 145 27.62 19.00 -50.44
CA ARG A 145 27.92 19.81 -51.64
C ARG A 145 28.86 19.07 -52.59
N SER A 146 28.32 18.74 -53.77
CA SER A 146 29.05 18.37 -54.98
C SER A 146 29.71 19.62 -55.59
N ARG A 147 30.98 19.50 -56.04
CA ARG A 147 31.49 20.15 -57.28
C ARG A 147 32.92 19.69 -57.64
N ARG A 148 33.13 19.60 -58.95
CA ARG A 148 34.25 19.09 -59.76
C ARG A 148 35.52 19.96 -59.76
N GLU A 149 36.60 19.35 -60.30
CA GLU A 149 37.79 19.94 -61.00
C GLU A 149 38.84 20.66 -60.11
N LYS A 150 40.17 20.53 -60.24
CA LYS A 150 41.09 20.33 -61.39
C LYS A 150 42.55 20.12 -60.90
N ARG A 151 43.41 19.42 -61.69
CA ARG A 151 44.92 19.50 -61.78
C ARG A 151 45.72 19.05 -60.53
N GLU A 152 46.88 18.39 -60.61
CA GLU A 152 47.91 18.15 -61.64
C GLU A 152 48.24 16.66 -61.79
#